data_AF-A8ZW21-F1
#
_entry.id   AF-A8ZW21-F1
#
_cell.length_a   1.000
_cell.length_b   1.000
_cell.length_c   1.000
_cell.angle_alpha   90.00
_cell.angle_beta   90.00
_cell.angle_gamma   90.00
#
_symmetry.space_group_name_H-M   'P 1'
#
loop_
_entity.id
_entity.type
_entity.pdbx_description
1 polymer ?
#
loop_
_entity_poly.entity_id
_entity_poly.type
_entity_poly.pdbx_seq_one_letter_code
_entity_poly.pdbx_strand_id
1 'polypeptide(L)'
;MKFFALKRALRDLKNNMVLHSVTVIIIALSVLIVGTFTLFSSNAARVIRTWEKGVRLIVYIADGVPTADIDTLKNDISRMEGVTEVHFIDKQAALARLTERMKWQASLLESLDHNPLPDALEVWIDPARKKWETIEMLAIHIQSSHLVADVEYGQSWLKRFTGVLNLFRFSGVMMAMVFFLAAVFIVANTIRLVFYSRHEEFRIMRLVGATDRFIKAPFYLEGLIQGAVGAVLGIAVLYAVFTALTTSIDLDAVVNTFSIEFIPVKTLFIILLCSMFAGWLGCYISLRQFLKE
;
A
#
# COMPACT_ATOMS: atom_id res chain seq x y z
N MET A 1 -34.39 17.43 -18.99
CA MET A 1 -32.99 17.85 -19.24
C MET A 1 -31.97 16.74 -18.97
N LYS A 2 -31.92 16.11 -17.77
CA LYS A 2 -30.95 15.03 -17.43
C LYS A 2 -31.00 13.81 -18.37
N PHE A 3 -32.20 13.34 -18.73
CA PHE A 3 -32.40 12.16 -19.59
C PHE A 3 -31.94 12.37 -21.04
N PHE A 4 -32.06 13.61 -21.56
CA PHE A 4 -31.60 13.96 -22.90
C PHE A 4 -30.07 14.02 -22.98
N ALA A 5 -29.42 14.62 -21.99
CA ALA A 5 -27.96 14.67 -21.91
C ALA A 5 -27.33 13.27 -21.82
N LEU A 6 -27.92 12.38 -21.02
CA LEU A 6 -27.48 10.98 -20.92
C LEU A 6 -27.66 10.22 -22.24
N LYS A 7 -28.84 10.34 -22.88
CA LYS A 7 -29.12 9.66 -24.15
C LYS A 7 -28.22 10.16 -25.29
N ARG A 8 -27.88 11.45 -25.28
CA ARG A 8 -26.95 12.05 -26.24
C ARG A 8 -25.52 11.60 -26.00
N ALA A 9 -25.05 11.60 -24.74
CA ALA A 9 -23.71 11.10 -24.39
C ALA A 9 -23.52 9.62 -24.78
N LEU A 10 -24.51 8.76 -24.52
CA LEU A 10 -24.44 7.35 -24.92
C LEU A 10 -24.44 7.15 -26.44
N ARG A 11 -25.19 7.99 -27.17
CA ARG A 11 -25.23 7.95 -28.64
C ARG A 11 -23.91 8.43 -29.23
N ASP A 12 -23.29 9.46 -28.65
CA ASP A 12 -22.01 10.00 -29.10
C ASP A 12 -20.86 9.02 -28.81
N LEU A 13 -20.88 8.36 -27.64
CA LEU A 13 -19.97 7.25 -27.34
C LEU A 13 -20.01 6.15 -28.41
N LYS A 14 -21.22 5.80 -28.86
CA LYS A 14 -21.43 4.75 -29.87
C LYS A 14 -20.98 5.20 -31.26
N ASN A 15 -21.22 6.45 -31.63
CA ASN A 15 -20.88 6.94 -32.96
C ASN A 15 -19.39 7.23 -33.13
N ASN A 16 -18.67 7.57 -32.06
CA ASN A 16 -17.23 7.83 -32.05
C ASN A 16 -16.44 6.73 -31.31
N MET A 17 -16.86 5.47 -31.48
CA MET A 17 -16.43 4.34 -30.64
C MET A 17 -14.91 4.16 -30.60
N VAL A 18 -14.19 4.43 -31.69
CA VAL A 18 -12.71 4.29 -31.72
C VAL A 18 -12.04 5.28 -30.78
N LEU A 19 -12.37 6.57 -30.87
CA LEU A 19 -11.77 7.62 -30.03
C LEU A 19 -12.10 7.41 -28.55
N HIS A 20 -13.36 7.08 -28.23
CA HIS A 20 -13.75 6.83 -26.85
C HIS A 20 -13.14 5.54 -26.29
N SER A 21 -12.97 4.49 -27.10
CA SER A 21 -12.34 3.24 -26.65
C SER A 21 -10.87 3.45 -26.31
N VAL A 22 -10.13 4.22 -27.13
CA VAL A 22 -8.73 4.57 -26.84
C VAL A 22 -8.62 5.30 -25.49
N THR A 23 -9.47 6.30 -25.25
CA THR A 23 -9.50 7.02 -23.97
C THR A 23 -9.82 6.08 -22.80
N VAL A 24 -10.83 5.21 -22.94
CA VAL A 24 -11.22 4.25 -21.90
C VAL A 24 -10.10 3.26 -21.59
N ILE A 25 -9.39 2.75 -22.62
CA ILE A 25 -8.26 1.83 -22.45
C ILE A 25 -7.12 2.52 -21.69
N ILE A 26 -6.80 3.77 -22.01
CA ILE A 26 -5.72 4.50 -21.33
C ILE A 26 -6.08 4.81 -19.88
N ILE A 27 -7.33 5.18 -19.60
CA ILE A 27 -7.84 5.34 -18.23
C ILE A 27 -7.78 3.99 -17.49
N ALA A 28 -8.19 2.90 -18.13
CA ALA A 28 -8.13 1.56 -17.54
C ALA A 28 -6.69 1.13 -17.22
N LEU A 29 -5.74 1.40 -18.13
CA LEU A 29 -4.31 1.14 -17.90
C LEU A 29 -3.76 1.97 -16.74
N SER A 30 -4.15 3.24 -16.66
CA SER A 30 -3.80 4.13 -15.55
C SER A 30 -4.29 3.57 -14.21
N VAL A 31 -5.56 3.16 -14.17
CA VAL A 31 -6.19 2.54 -12.99
C VAL A 31 -5.54 1.21 -12.64
N LEU A 32 -5.17 0.40 -13.64
CA LEU A 32 -4.48 -0.87 -13.44
C LEU A 32 -3.12 -0.64 -12.78
N ILE A 33 -2.32 0.32 -13.25
CA ILE A 33 -1.00 0.62 -12.69
C ILE A 33 -1.13 1.06 -11.22
N VAL A 34 -2.03 2.02 -10.95
CA VAL A 34 -2.28 2.52 -9.58
C VAL A 34 -2.83 1.41 -8.69
N GLY A 35 -3.72 0.58 -9.21
CA GLY A 35 -4.32 -0.55 -8.51
C GLY A 35 -3.29 -1.62 -8.15
N THR A 36 -2.46 -2.07 -9.10
CA THR A 36 -1.36 -3.01 -8.86
C THR A 36 -0.41 -2.48 -7.79
N PHE A 37 -0.04 -1.21 -7.89
CA PHE A 37 0.85 -0.58 -6.92
C PHE A 37 0.23 -0.57 -5.50
N THR A 38 -1.04 -0.20 -5.41
CA THR A 38 -1.79 -0.18 -4.15
C THR A 38 -1.95 -1.59 -3.57
N LEU A 39 -2.24 -2.59 -4.41
CA LEU A 39 -2.35 -3.98 -4.01
C LEU A 39 -1.02 -4.49 -3.44
N PHE A 40 0.09 -4.26 -4.16
CA PHE A 40 1.41 -4.65 -3.71
C PHE A 40 1.79 -3.98 -2.38
N SER A 41 1.63 -2.66 -2.29
CA SER A 41 2.02 -1.90 -1.09
C SER A 41 1.17 -2.24 0.15
N SER A 42 -0.12 -2.52 -0.04
CA SER A 42 -1.02 -2.90 1.07
C SER A 42 -0.71 -4.30 1.58
N ASN A 43 -0.42 -5.25 0.68
CA ASN A 43 -0.03 -6.61 1.04
C ASN A 43 1.36 -6.65 1.68
N ALA A 44 2.35 -5.96 1.11
CA ALA A 44 3.69 -5.86 1.70
C ALA A 44 3.64 -5.29 3.13
N ALA A 45 2.84 -4.26 3.36
CA ALA A 45 2.64 -3.71 4.70
C ALA A 45 1.90 -4.67 5.66
N ARG A 46 1.03 -5.55 5.14
CA ARG A 46 0.35 -6.57 5.96
C ARG A 46 1.34 -7.64 6.41
N VAL A 47 2.21 -8.12 5.52
CA VAL A 47 3.30 -9.05 5.84
C VAL A 47 4.20 -8.47 6.92
N ILE A 48 4.63 -7.21 6.78
CA ILE A 48 5.42 -6.51 7.80
C ILE A 48 4.70 -6.48 9.14
N ARG A 49 3.41 -6.10 9.18
CA ARG A 49 2.64 -6.07 10.43
C ARG A 49 2.55 -7.45 11.11
N THR A 50 2.49 -8.52 10.34
CA THR A 50 2.52 -9.89 10.90
C THR A 50 3.87 -10.18 11.56
N TRP A 51 4.97 -9.75 10.95
CA TRP A 51 6.31 -9.88 11.54
C TRP A 51 6.52 -8.94 12.74
N GLU A 52 5.94 -7.74 12.72
CA GLU A 52 5.92 -6.82 13.87
C GLU A 52 5.20 -7.43 15.09
N LYS A 53 4.20 -8.29 14.88
CA LYS A 53 3.48 -8.93 15.99
C LYS A 53 4.37 -9.82 16.85
N GLY A 54 5.37 -10.47 16.27
CA GLY A 54 6.30 -11.36 16.97
C GLY A 54 7.59 -10.69 17.46
N VAL A 55 7.66 -9.36 17.47
CA VAL A 55 8.88 -8.64 17.87
C VAL A 55 9.16 -8.84 19.35
N ARG A 56 10.37 -9.31 19.62
CA ARG A 56 10.94 -9.51 20.94
C ARG A 56 12.23 -8.71 21.02
N LEU A 57 12.49 -8.14 22.19
CA LEU A 57 13.75 -7.49 22.52
C LEU A 57 14.58 -8.51 23.30
N ILE A 58 15.78 -8.82 22.80
CA ILE A 58 16.70 -9.75 23.47
C ILE A 58 17.77 -8.89 24.15
N VAL A 59 17.81 -8.95 25.47
CA VAL A 59 18.78 -8.22 26.30
C VAL A 59 19.82 -9.23 26.76
N TYR A 60 21.05 -9.13 26.26
CA TYR A 60 22.15 -10.00 26.67
C TYR A 60 22.78 -9.46 27.96
N ILE A 61 22.93 -10.33 28.94
CA ILE A 61 23.47 -10.01 30.26
C ILE A 61 25.00 -10.09 30.20
N ALA A 62 25.68 -9.20 30.93
CA ALA A 62 27.14 -9.24 31.06
C ALA A 62 27.62 -10.51 31.80
N ASP A 63 28.83 -10.96 31.50
CA ASP A 63 29.41 -12.14 32.16
C ASP A 63 29.63 -11.92 33.66
N GLY A 64 29.30 -12.93 34.46
CA GLY A 64 29.58 -12.94 35.91
C GLY A 64 28.55 -12.21 36.77
N VAL A 65 27.41 -11.82 36.22
CA VAL A 65 26.33 -11.19 36.98
C VAL A 65 25.62 -12.22 37.88
N PRO A 66 25.48 -11.97 39.20
CA PRO A 66 24.72 -12.83 40.11
C PRO A 66 23.23 -12.93 39.72
N THR A 67 22.61 -14.10 39.93
CA THR A 67 21.19 -14.31 39.62
C THR A 67 20.25 -13.35 40.35
N ALA A 68 20.60 -12.91 41.56
CA ALA A 68 19.85 -11.89 42.30
C ALA A 68 19.81 -10.53 41.57
N ASP A 69 20.90 -10.14 40.91
CA ASP A 69 20.99 -8.90 40.15
C ASP A 69 20.25 -9.02 38.81
N ILE A 70 20.19 -10.23 38.23
CA ILE A 70 19.36 -10.52 37.06
C ILE A 70 17.87 -10.41 37.39
N ASP A 71 17.45 -10.90 38.56
CA ASP A 71 16.05 -10.83 39.00
C ASP A 71 15.61 -9.39 39.30
N THR A 72 16.49 -8.55 39.84
CA THR A 72 16.21 -7.13 40.01
C THR A 72 16.07 -6.42 38.66
N LEU A 73 17.02 -6.65 37.73
CA LEU A 73 16.94 -6.12 36.36
C LEU A 73 15.65 -6.55 35.63
N LYS A 74 15.27 -7.82 35.77
CA LYS A 74 14.02 -8.36 35.21
C LYS A 74 12.79 -7.62 35.74
N ASN A 75 12.74 -7.35 37.05
CA ASN A 75 11.64 -6.63 37.68
C ASN A 75 11.60 -5.16 37.24
N ASP A 76 12.75 -4.51 37.10
CA ASP A 76 12.83 -3.13 36.63
C ASP A 76 12.35 -3.00 35.18
N ILE A 77 12.78 -3.90 34.30
CA ILE A 77 12.32 -3.94 32.90
C ILE A 77 10.81 -4.25 32.82
N SER A 78 10.30 -5.14 33.66
CA SER A 78 8.87 -5.49 33.68
C SER A 78 7.97 -4.32 34.09
N ARG A 79 8.51 -3.31 34.79
CA ARG A 79 7.79 -2.09 35.18
C ARG A 79 7.84 -0.99 34.13
N MET A 80 8.66 -1.15 33.09
CA MET A 80 8.78 -0.15 32.02
C MET A 80 7.52 -0.09 31.17
N GLU A 81 7.15 1.12 30.76
CA GLU A 81 5.95 1.34 29.96
C GLU A 81 6.08 0.66 28.58
N GLY A 82 5.12 -0.21 28.26
CA GLY A 82 5.10 -0.93 26.98
C GLY A 82 5.68 -2.34 27.03
N VAL A 83 6.26 -2.77 28.15
CA VAL A 83 6.65 -4.17 28.38
C VAL A 83 5.43 -4.97 28.84
N THR A 84 5.20 -6.13 28.21
CA THR A 84 4.12 -7.07 28.56
C THR A 84 4.66 -8.21 29.41
N GLU A 85 5.81 -8.78 29.04
CA GLU A 85 6.37 -9.95 29.70
C GLU A 85 7.90 -9.97 29.57
N VAL A 86 8.60 -10.53 30.55
CA VAL A 86 10.05 -10.70 30.54
C VAL A 86 10.39 -12.13 30.93
N HIS A 87 11.03 -12.87 30.03
CA HIS A 87 11.47 -14.25 30.25
C HIS A 87 12.98 -14.33 30.37
N PHE A 88 13.46 -15.01 31.41
CA PHE A 88 14.88 -15.32 31.54
C PHE A 88 15.22 -16.59 30.75
N ILE A 89 16.26 -16.52 29.93
CA ILE A 89 16.79 -17.62 29.14
C ILE A 89 18.23 -17.82 29.60
N ASP A 90 18.44 -18.91 30.33
CA ASP A 90 19.77 -19.37 30.69
C ASP A 90 20.56 -19.79 29.44
N LYS A 91 21.87 -19.57 29.46
CA LYS A 91 22.79 -19.93 28.38
C LYS A 91 22.65 -21.37 27.88
N GLN A 92 22.33 -22.33 28.75
CA GLN A 92 22.14 -23.74 28.37
C GLN A 92 20.85 -23.91 27.56
N ALA A 93 19.77 -23.23 27.98
CA ALA A 93 18.51 -23.22 27.26
C ALA A 93 18.62 -22.47 25.91
N ALA A 94 19.43 -21.41 25.85
CA ALA A 94 19.73 -20.70 24.61
C ALA A 94 20.44 -21.62 23.59
N LEU A 95 21.43 -22.39 24.05
CA LEU A 95 22.16 -23.36 23.21
C LEU A 95 21.23 -24.46 22.70
N ALA A 96 20.40 -25.03 23.57
CA ALA A 96 19.43 -26.07 23.17
C ALA A 96 18.46 -25.57 22.09
N ARG A 97 17.92 -24.34 22.24
CA ARG A 97 17.04 -23.71 21.24
C ARG A 97 17.77 -23.45 19.91
N LEU A 98 19.03 -23.05 19.97
CA LEU A 98 19.83 -22.79 18.78
C LEU A 98 20.09 -24.09 18.01
N THR A 99 20.47 -25.17 18.72
CA THR A 99 20.69 -26.50 18.13
C THR A 99 19.42 -27.06 17.49
N GLU A 100 18.25 -26.86 18.11
CA GLU A 100 16.98 -27.30 17.54
C GLU A 100 16.59 -26.57 16.24
N ARG A 101 16.93 -25.28 16.13
CA ARG A 101 16.69 -24.49 14.92
C ARG A 101 17.71 -24.79 13.82
N MET A 102 18.94 -25.11 14.19
CA MET A 102 20.07 -25.37 13.29
C MET A 102 20.30 -26.87 13.09
N LYS A 103 19.24 -27.69 13.04
CA LYS A 103 19.33 -29.17 12.87
C LYS A 103 20.25 -29.62 11.72
N TRP A 104 20.41 -28.79 10.68
CA TRP A 104 21.30 -29.08 9.54
C TRP A 104 22.80 -28.80 9.82
N GLN A 105 23.13 -27.96 10.81
CA GLN A 105 24.49 -27.55 11.18
C GLN A 105 24.84 -27.85 12.64
N ALA A 106 24.06 -28.70 13.32
CA ALA A 106 24.21 -29.01 14.75
C ALA A 106 25.63 -29.51 15.10
N SER A 107 26.30 -30.24 14.20
CA SER A 107 27.67 -30.72 14.40
C SER A 107 28.73 -29.63 14.58
N LEU A 108 28.46 -28.39 14.13
CA LEU A 108 29.35 -27.24 14.37
C LEU A 108 29.19 -26.65 15.78
N LEU A 109 28.02 -26.84 16.39
CA LEU A 109 27.72 -26.39 17.75
C LEU A 109 28.19 -27.42 18.80
N GLU A 110 28.15 -28.71 18.46
CA GLU A 110 28.66 -29.79 19.31
C GLU A 110 30.20 -29.81 19.38
N SER A 111 30.90 -29.21 18.41
CA SER A 111 32.36 -29.09 18.40
C SER A 111 32.92 -27.95 19.26
N LEU A 112 32.07 -27.22 20.00
CA LEU A 112 32.48 -26.14 20.89
C LEU A 112 32.83 -26.70 22.28
N ASP A 113 34.08 -26.46 22.73
CA ASP A 113 34.56 -26.91 24.06
C ASP A 113 33.82 -26.25 25.24
N HIS A 114 33.22 -25.07 25.02
CA HIS A 114 32.45 -24.33 26.03
C HIS A 114 31.29 -23.59 25.36
N ASN A 115 30.21 -23.33 26.12
CA ASN A 115 29.06 -22.57 25.63
C ASN A 115 29.40 -21.09 25.50
N PRO A 116 29.44 -20.51 24.29
CA PRO A 116 29.81 -19.11 24.08
C PRO A 116 28.61 -18.16 24.26
N LEU A 117 27.40 -18.67 24.52
CA LEU A 117 26.20 -17.86 24.62
C LEU A 117 26.08 -17.23 26.02
N PRO A 118 25.81 -15.92 26.11
CA PRO A 118 25.50 -15.26 27.38
C PRO A 118 24.07 -15.58 27.82
N ASP A 119 23.78 -15.33 29.09
CA ASP A 119 22.40 -15.33 29.59
C ASP A 119 21.61 -14.16 28.97
N ALA A 120 20.32 -14.35 28.73
CA ALA A 120 19.50 -13.34 28.05
C ALA A 120 18.12 -13.16 28.69
N LEU A 121 17.61 -11.93 28.63
CA LEU A 121 16.21 -11.61 28.94
C LEU A 121 15.45 -11.36 27.63
N GLU A 122 14.41 -12.15 27.39
CA GLU A 122 13.49 -11.99 26.27
C GLU A 122 12.30 -11.12 26.73
N VAL A 123 12.28 -9.87 26.26
CA VAL A 123 11.30 -8.86 26.63
C VAL A 123 10.25 -8.74 25.53
N TRP A 124 9.00 -8.98 25.89
CA TRP A 124 7.84 -8.90 25.02
C TRP A 124 7.20 -7.52 25.12
N ILE A 125 6.98 -6.89 23.98
CA ILE A 125 6.48 -5.50 23.90
C ILE A 125 5.02 -5.50 23.42
N ASP A 126 4.20 -4.68 24.07
CA ASP A 126 2.78 -4.53 23.76
C ASP A 126 2.57 -4.10 22.29
N PRO A 127 1.76 -4.84 21.50
CA PRO A 127 1.31 -4.46 20.16
C PRO A 127 0.84 -3.01 19.99
N ALA A 128 0.22 -2.41 21.01
CA ALA A 128 -0.37 -1.08 20.95
C ALA A 128 0.67 0.06 21.02
N ARG A 129 1.86 -0.18 21.58
CA ARG A 129 2.94 0.82 21.72
C ARG A 129 4.15 0.55 20.81
N LYS A 130 3.95 -0.19 19.72
CA LYS A 130 4.97 -0.58 18.71
C LYS A 130 5.48 0.55 17.82
N LYS A 131 5.47 1.79 18.29
CA LYS A 131 6.20 2.84 17.57
C LYS A 131 7.68 2.54 17.68
N TRP A 132 8.34 2.46 16.54
CA TRP A 132 9.78 2.18 16.44
C TRP A 132 10.59 3.07 17.39
N GLU A 133 10.25 4.36 17.44
CA GLU A 133 10.94 5.35 18.27
C GLU A 133 10.85 5.02 19.76
N THR A 134 9.72 4.43 20.20
CA THR A 134 9.52 4.02 21.59
C THR A 134 10.32 2.77 21.93
N ILE A 135 10.45 1.82 20.99
CA ILE A 135 11.26 0.61 21.17
C ILE A 135 12.75 0.97 21.18
N GLU A 136 13.19 1.86 20.29
CA GLU A 136 14.57 2.33 20.21
C GLU A 136 14.97 3.08 21.50
N MET A 137 14.11 3.96 22.01
CA MET A 137 14.35 4.63 23.30
C MET A 137 14.39 3.64 24.48
N LEU A 138 13.51 2.64 24.49
CA LEU A 138 13.51 1.59 25.51
C LEU A 138 14.80 0.76 25.47
N ALA A 139 15.26 0.38 24.28
CA ALA A 139 16.50 -0.37 24.09
C ALA A 139 17.72 0.43 24.56
N ILE A 140 17.81 1.73 24.20
CA ILE A 140 18.88 2.61 24.66
C ILE A 140 18.87 2.76 26.18
N HIS A 141 17.68 2.87 26.78
CA HIS A 141 17.54 2.97 28.23
C HIS A 141 18.00 1.69 28.93
N ILE A 142 17.63 0.51 28.42
CA ILE A 142 18.06 -0.78 28.97
C ILE A 142 19.57 -0.97 28.80
N GLN A 143 20.13 -0.60 27.64
CA GLN A 143 21.56 -0.70 27.35
C GLN A 143 22.42 0.21 28.24
N SER A 144 21.83 1.25 28.85
CA SER A 144 22.56 2.13 29.78
C SER A 144 22.90 1.47 31.13
N SER A 145 22.32 0.29 31.43
CA SER A 145 22.65 -0.48 32.63
C SER A 145 23.98 -1.21 32.49
N HIS A 146 24.82 -1.13 33.52
CA HIS A 146 26.10 -1.85 33.60
C HIS A 146 25.98 -3.39 33.63
N LEU A 147 24.78 -3.90 33.90
CA LEU A 147 24.48 -5.34 33.93
C LEU A 147 24.18 -5.91 32.52
N VAL A 148 24.06 -5.04 31.52
CA VAL A 148 23.68 -5.40 30.15
C VAL A 148 24.91 -5.30 29.25
N ALA A 149 25.22 -6.39 28.54
CA ALA A 149 26.30 -6.42 27.56
C ALA A 149 25.87 -5.81 26.23
N ASP A 150 24.70 -6.23 25.73
CA ASP A 150 24.14 -5.72 24.49
C ASP A 150 22.62 -5.90 24.44
N VAL A 151 21.94 -5.09 23.63
CA VAL A 151 20.50 -5.14 23.44
C VAL A 151 20.19 -5.31 21.96
N GLU A 152 19.78 -6.51 21.58
CA GLU A 152 19.41 -6.82 20.21
C GLU A 152 17.89 -6.79 20.05
N TYR A 153 17.42 -5.82 19.29
CA TYR A 153 16.04 -5.78 18.82
C TYR A 153 15.98 -6.30 17.38
N GLY A 154 15.11 -7.28 17.13
CA GLY A 154 14.87 -7.86 15.80
C GLY A 154 14.21 -6.91 14.79
N GLN A 155 14.34 -5.58 14.95
CA GLN A 155 13.70 -4.54 14.14
C GLN A 155 14.67 -3.73 13.25
N SER A 156 15.99 -3.88 13.39
CA SER A 156 16.95 -3.09 12.59
C SER A 156 16.80 -3.30 11.08
N TRP A 157 16.59 -4.56 10.64
CA TRP A 157 16.27 -4.91 9.26
C TRP A 157 14.86 -4.45 8.85
N LEU A 158 13.91 -4.48 9.80
CA LEU A 158 12.54 -4.08 9.58
C LEU A 158 12.43 -2.58 9.28
N LYS A 159 13.21 -1.72 9.96
CA LYS A 159 13.35 -0.28 9.68
C LYS A 159 13.85 -0.02 8.26
N ARG A 160 14.87 -0.74 7.81
CA ARG A 160 15.39 -0.61 6.44
C ARG A 160 14.32 -1.02 5.43
N PHE A 161 13.61 -2.10 5.70
CA PHE A 161 12.58 -2.63 4.81
C PHE A 161 11.32 -1.74 4.76
N THR A 162 10.85 -1.21 5.88
CA THR A 162 9.76 -0.22 5.93
C THR A 162 10.16 1.08 5.24
N GLY A 163 11.41 1.53 5.38
CA GLY A 163 11.96 2.66 4.64
C GLY A 163 11.90 2.45 3.13
N VAL A 164 12.31 1.26 2.65
CA VAL A 164 12.21 0.88 1.23
C VAL A 164 10.74 0.85 0.78
N LEU A 165 9.83 0.26 1.55
CA LEU A 165 8.41 0.28 1.21
C LEU A 165 7.82 1.69 1.17
N ASN A 166 8.29 2.60 2.03
CA ASN A 166 7.83 3.98 2.01
C ASN A 166 8.34 4.73 0.76
N LEU A 167 9.58 4.48 0.34
CA LEU A 167 10.11 4.98 -0.92
C LEU A 167 9.31 4.45 -2.11
N PHE A 168 8.97 3.15 -2.11
CA PHE A 168 8.05 2.57 -3.08
C PHE A 168 6.70 3.29 -3.03
N ARG A 169 6.08 3.47 -1.85
CA ARG A 169 4.79 4.19 -1.74
C ARG A 169 4.84 5.57 -2.36
N PHE A 170 5.90 6.31 -2.09
CA PHE A 170 6.13 7.62 -2.67
C PHE A 170 6.24 7.57 -4.19
N SER A 171 7.01 6.62 -4.75
CA SER A 171 7.11 6.44 -6.20
C SER A 171 5.77 6.04 -6.83
N GLY A 172 4.97 5.23 -6.16
CA GLY A 172 3.62 4.88 -6.57
C GLY A 172 2.67 6.08 -6.63
N VAL A 173 2.73 6.98 -5.65
CA VAL A 173 1.95 8.24 -5.67
C VAL A 173 2.39 9.14 -6.81
N MET A 174 3.70 9.25 -7.06
CA MET A 174 4.22 10.02 -8.20
C MET A 174 3.74 9.46 -9.53
N MET A 175 3.80 8.14 -9.70
CA MET A 175 3.30 7.45 -10.89
C MET A 175 1.80 7.69 -11.06
N ALA A 176 1.01 7.55 -9.98
CA ALA A 176 -0.42 7.84 -9.98
C ALA A 176 -0.72 9.28 -10.42
N MET A 177 0.06 10.25 -9.95
CA MET A 177 -0.08 11.65 -10.33
C MET A 177 0.19 11.88 -11.82
N VAL A 178 1.24 11.27 -12.36
CA VAL A 178 1.58 11.35 -13.80
C VAL A 178 0.46 10.75 -14.66
N PHE A 179 -0.03 9.56 -14.31
CA PHE A 179 -1.12 8.92 -15.05
C PHE A 179 -2.45 9.66 -14.90
N PHE A 180 -2.71 10.25 -13.74
CA PHE A 180 -3.87 11.12 -13.54
C PHE A 180 -3.83 12.33 -14.48
N LEU A 181 -2.69 13.02 -14.56
CA LEU A 181 -2.51 14.14 -15.49
C LEU A 181 -2.61 13.70 -16.96
N ALA A 182 -2.03 12.55 -17.30
CA ALA A 182 -2.13 11.98 -18.64
C ALA A 182 -3.59 11.67 -19.02
N ALA A 183 -4.35 11.05 -18.13
CA ALA A 183 -5.78 10.78 -18.33
C ALA A 183 -6.58 12.07 -18.54
N VAL A 184 -6.35 13.09 -17.70
CA VAL A 184 -6.97 14.43 -17.84
C VAL A 184 -6.65 15.04 -19.21
N PHE A 185 -5.37 15.00 -19.62
CA PHE A 185 -4.93 15.58 -20.90
C PHE A 185 -5.52 14.84 -22.11
N ILE A 186 -5.58 13.52 -22.05
CA ILE A 186 -6.16 12.69 -23.12
C ILE A 186 -7.65 12.96 -23.23
N VAL A 187 -8.39 12.96 -22.12
CA VAL A 187 -9.83 13.29 -22.12
C VAL A 187 -10.06 14.70 -22.68
N ALA A 188 -9.23 15.67 -22.28
CA ALA A 188 -9.31 17.03 -22.80
C ALA A 188 -9.12 17.09 -24.33
N ASN A 189 -8.14 16.34 -24.86
CA ASN A 189 -7.87 16.25 -26.29
C ASN A 189 -8.98 15.51 -27.05
N THR A 190 -9.51 14.43 -26.50
CA THR A 190 -10.63 13.70 -27.10
C THR A 190 -11.85 14.60 -27.24
N ILE A 191 -12.19 15.35 -26.20
CA ILE A 191 -13.33 16.28 -26.24
C ILE A 191 -13.08 17.42 -27.22
N ARG A 192 -11.83 17.91 -27.32
CA ARG A 192 -11.46 18.93 -28.31
C ARG A 192 -11.72 18.44 -29.73
N LEU A 193 -11.33 17.20 -30.05
CA LEU A 193 -11.56 16.57 -31.34
C LEU A 193 -13.06 16.40 -31.63
N VAL A 194 -13.83 15.89 -30.65
CA VAL A 194 -15.28 15.71 -30.79
C VAL A 194 -16.00 17.04 -30.96
N PHE A 195 -15.58 18.08 -30.22
CA PHE A 195 -16.15 19.42 -30.33
C PHE A 195 -15.89 20.03 -31.71
N TYR A 196 -14.64 19.95 -32.21
CA TYR A 196 -14.27 20.48 -33.52
C TYR A 196 -15.04 19.79 -34.65
N SER A 197 -15.18 18.46 -34.57
CA SER A 197 -15.98 17.65 -35.50
C SER A 197 -17.45 18.09 -35.57
N ARG A 198 -18.00 18.71 -34.53
CA ARG A 198 -19.42 19.05 -34.41
C ARG A 198 -19.70 20.54 -34.21
N HIS A 199 -18.74 21.40 -34.58
CA HIS A 199 -18.86 22.83 -34.35
C HIS A 199 -20.10 23.45 -35.02
N GLU A 200 -20.53 22.96 -36.18
CA GLU A 200 -21.74 23.44 -36.88
C GLU A 200 -23.03 23.13 -36.12
N GLU A 201 -23.17 21.92 -35.55
CA GLU A 201 -24.32 21.57 -34.71
C GLU A 201 -24.41 22.51 -33.50
N PHE A 202 -23.27 22.82 -32.87
CA PHE A 202 -23.22 23.73 -31.74
C PHE A 202 -23.60 25.16 -32.14
N ARG A 203 -23.15 25.61 -33.32
CA ARG A 203 -23.53 26.92 -33.86
C ARG A 203 -25.04 27.02 -34.07
N ILE A 204 -25.66 25.99 -34.65
CA ILE A 204 -27.13 25.94 -34.85
C ILE A 204 -27.86 25.98 -33.51
N MET A 205 -27.45 25.16 -32.53
CA MET A 205 -28.08 25.17 -31.20
C MET A 205 -28.00 26.53 -30.52
N ARG A 206 -26.88 27.25 -30.68
CA ARG A 206 -26.71 28.60 -30.12
C ARG A 206 -27.63 29.63 -30.81
N LEU A 207 -27.82 29.52 -32.13
CA LEU A 207 -28.72 30.38 -32.90
C LEU A 207 -30.20 30.21 -32.52
N VAL A 208 -30.61 29.03 -32.06
CA VAL A 208 -31.98 28.75 -31.59
C VAL A 208 -32.15 29.09 -30.08
N GLY A 209 -31.15 29.72 -29.46
CA GLY A 209 -31.23 30.21 -28.07
C GLY A 209 -30.88 29.18 -27.00
N ALA A 210 -30.17 28.09 -27.34
CA ALA A 210 -29.70 27.14 -26.33
C ALA A 210 -28.65 27.79 -25.41
N THR A 211 -28.79 27.58 -24.09
CA THR A 211 -27.82 28.08 -23.10
C THR A 211 -26.50 27.32 -23.18
N ASP A 212 -25.37 27.99 -22.90
CA ASP A 212 -24.03 27.39 -22.87
C ASP A 212 -23.95 26.16 -21.96
N ARG A 213 -24.70 26.14 -20.86
CA ARG A 213 -24.78 25.00 -19.94
C ARG A 213 -25.47 23.78 -20.57
N PHE A 214 -26.46 24.00 -21.43
CA PHE A 214 -27.14 22.94 -22.18
C PHE A 214 -26.22 22.29 -23.21
N ILE A 215 -25.35 23.09 -23.84
CA ILE A 215 -24.34 22.61 -24.79
C ILE A 215 -23.22 21.82 -24.09
N LYS A 216 -22.76 22.28 -22.92
CA LYS A 216 -21.64 21.65 -22.17
C LYS A 216 -22.03 20.42 -21.36
N ALA A 217 -23.28 20.31 -20.89
CA ALA A 217 -23.75 19.21 -20.05
C ALA A 217 -23.46 17.78 -20.58
N PRO A 218 -23.70 17.44 -21.87
CA PRO A 218 -23.42 16.10 -22.38
C PRO A 218 -21.94 15.73 -22.27
N PHE A 219 -21.02 16.66 -22.51
CA PHE A 219 -19.57 16.41 -22.44
C PHE A 219 -19.09 16.08 -21.02
N TYR A 220 -19.59 16.79 -20.00
CA TYR A 220 -19.27 16.45 -18.60
C TYR A 220 -19.73 15.04 -18.22
N LEU A 221 -20.90 14.64 -18.70
CA LEU A 221 -21.42 13.28 -18.54
C LEU A 221 -20.56 12.27 -19.28
N GLU A 222 -20.09 12.61 -20.47
CA GLU A 222 -19.22 11.76 -21.28
C GLU A 222 -17.91 11.44 -20.56
N GLY A 223 -17.20 12.45 -20.04
CA GLY A 223 -15.96 12.22 -19.28
C GLY A 223 -16.18 11.47 -17.96
N LEU A 224 -17.29 11.72 -17.26
CA LEU A 224 -17.66 10.93 -16.08
C LEU A 224 -17.88 9.45 -16.43
N ILE A 225 -18.59 9.18 -17.52
CA ILE A 225 -18.85 7.82 -18.01
C ILE A 225 -17.54 7.16 -18.46
N GLN A 226 -16.69 7.85 -19.21
CA GLN A 226 -15.38 7.33 -19.62
C GLN A 226 -14.49 7.01 -18.42
N GLY A 227 -14.45 7.89 -17.41
CA GLY A 227 -13.72 7.67 -16.17
C GLY A 227 -14.25 6.47 -15.36
N ALA A 228 -15.57 6.33 -15.28
CA ALA A 228 -16.22 5.21 -14.61
C ALA A 228 -15.97 3.88 -15.32
N VAL A 229 -16.21 3.82 -16.65
CA VAL A 229 -16.02 2.61 -17.45
C VAL A 229 -14.56 2.20 -17.48
N GLY A 230 -13.63 3.15 -17.64
CA GLY A 230 -12.20 2.89 -17.58
C GLY A 230 -11.78 2.33 -16.22
N ALA A 231 -12.29 2.88 -15.12
CA ALA A 231 -12.00 2.36 -13.79
C ALA A 231 -12.56 0.95 -13.56
N VAL A 232 -13.81 0.70 -13.94
CA VAL A 232 -14.43 -0.63 -13.82
C VAL A 232 -13.64 -1.65 -14.63
N LEU A 233 -13.26 -1.31 -15.87
CA LEU A 233 -12.47 -2.20 -16.73
C LEU A 233 -11.09 -2.45 -16.13
N GLY A 234 -10.38 -1.41 -15.68
CA GLY A 234 -9.07 -1.53 -15.05
C GLY A 234 -9.11 -2.39 -13.78
N ILE A 235 -10.11 -2.18 -12.92
CA ILE A 235 -10.33 -2.99 -11.70
C ILE A 235 -10.67 -4.44 -12.06
N ALA A 236 -11.51 -4.67 -13.07
CA ALA A 236 -11.88 -6.02 -13.50
C ALA A 236 -10.66 -6.79 -14.03
N VAL A 237 -9.81 -6.15 -14.84
CA VAL A 237 -8.56 -6.75 -15.31
C VAL A 237 -7.62 -7.01 -14.14
N LEU A 238 -7.47 -6.06 -13.22
CA LEU A 238 -6.64 -6.25 -12.02
C LEU A 238 -7.13 -7.43 -11.17
N TYR A 239 -8.44 -7.56 -10.98
CA TYR A 239 -9.04 -8.68 -10.26
C TYR A 239 -8.78 -10.02 -10.97
N ALA A 240 -8.98 -10.07 -12.29
CA ALA A 240 -8.70 -11.28 -13.08
C ALA A 240 -7.23 -11.70 -12.97
N VAL A 241 -6.29 -10.74 -13.09
CA VAL A 241 -4.86 -10.99 -12.90
C VAL A 241 -4.57 -11.48 -11.49
N PHE A 242 -5.13 -10.86 -10.46
CA PHE A 242 -4.97 -11.29 -9.07
C PHE A 242 -5.43 -12.74 -8.87
N THR A 243 -6.64 -13.09 -9.32
CA THR A 243 -7.17 -14.46 -9.18
C THR A 243 -6.36 -15.47 -9.98
N ALA A 244 -5.84 -15.09 -11.16
CA ALA A 244 -5.00 -15.98 -11.97
C ALA A 244 -3.66 -16.26 -11.29
N LEU A 245 -3.07 -15.27 -10.63
CA LEU A 245 -1.82 -15.43 -9.88
C LEU A 245 -2.00 -16.29 -8.62
N THR A 246 -3.11 -16.09 -7.89
CA THR A 246 -3.36 -16.87 -6.67
C THR A 246 -3.72 -18.32 -6.95
N THR A 247 -4.29 -18.62 -8.12
CA THR A 247 -4.70 -20.00 -8.50
C THR A 247 -3.59 -20.78 -9.21
N SER A 248 -2.75 -20.10 -10.01
CA SER A 248 -1.74 -20.78 -10.84
C SER A 248 -0.44 -21.13 -10.11
N ILE A 249 -0.13 -20.40 -9.04
CA ILE A 249 1.03 -20.67 -8.20
C ILE A 249 0.47 -21.38 -6.98
N ASP A 250 1.09 -22.48 -6.55
CA ASP A 250 0.75 -23.28 -5.36
C ASP A 250 1.05 -22.49 -4.05
N LEU A 251 0.65 -21.22 -4.05
CA LEU A 251 0.78 -20.23 -3.01
C LEU A 251 -0.31 -20.41 -1.97
N ASP A 252 -1.22 -21.38 -2.05
CA ASP A 252 -2.28 -21.56 -1.06
C ASP A 252 -1.72 -21.67 0.37
N ALA A 253 -0.57 -22.33 0.55
CA ALA A 253 0.13 -22.38 1.83
C ALA A 253 0.68 -21.01 2.26
N VAL A 254 1.20 -20.20 1.33
CA VAL A 254 1.79 -18.88 1.59
C VAL A 254 0.69 -17.81 1.76
N VAL A 255 -0.35 -17.82 0.94
CA VAL A 255 -1.51 -16.91 0.96
C VAL A 255 -2.31 -17.11 2.23
N ASN A 256 -2.54 -18.37 2.69
CA ASN A 256 -3.18 -18.60 3.99
C ASN A 256 -2.29 -18.18 5.17
N THR A 257 -0.97 -18.41 5.07
CA THR A 257 -0.03 -18.03 6.15
C THR A 257 0.15 -16.50 6.25
N PHE A 258 0.11 -15.78 5.12
CA PHE A 258 0.34 -14.33 5.05
C PHE A 258 -0.93 -13.48 4.86
N SER A 259 -2.11 -14.12 4.76
CA SER A 259 -3.42 -13.47 4.56
C SER A 259 -3.40 -12.43 3.43
N ILE A 260 -2.94 -12.85 2.24
CA ILE A 260 -2.91 -11.96 1.06
C ILE A 260 -4.35 -11.69 0.63
N GLU A 261 -4.76 -10.44 0.75
CA GLU A 261 -6.13 -10.01 0.46
C GLU A 261 -6.16 -9.08 -0.75
N PHE A 262 -7.27 -9.13 -1.50
CA PHE A 262 -7.55 -8.13 -2.51
C PHE A 262 -7.77 -6.74 -1.88
N ILE A 263 -7.66 -5.71 -2.71
CA ILE A 263 -7.82 -4.31 -2.29
C ILE A 263 -9.18 -4.14 -1.55
N PRO A 264 -9.21 -3.47 -0.38
CA PRO A 264 -10.44 -3.23 0.35
C PRO A 264 -11.49 -2.50 -0.50
N VAL A 265 -12.76 -2.87 -0.33
CA VAL A 265 -13.88 -2.26 -1.07
C VAL A 265 -13.90 -0.73 -0.95
N LYS A 266 -13.54 -0.20 0.23
CA LYS A 266 -13.40 1.25 0.46
C LYS A 266 -12.40 1.90 -0.49
N THR A 267 -11.25 1.27 -0.72
CA THR A 267 -10.21 1.79 -1.60
C THR A 267 -10.61 1.69 -3.07
N LEU A 268 -11.34 0.64 -3.47
CA LEU A 268 -11.91 0.53 -4.82
C LEU A 268 -12.88 1.68 -5.12
N PHE A 269 -13.74 2.03 -4.16
CA PHE A 269 -14.63 3.18 -4.29
C PHE A 269 -13.86 4.51 -4.44
N ILE A 270 -12.76 4.68 -3.70
CA ILE A 270 -11.89 5.87 -3.83
C ILE A 270 -11.26 5.93 -5.22
N ILE A 271 -10.73 4.81 -5.73
CA ILE A 271 -10.14 4.74 -7.08
C ILE A 271 -11.18 5.06 -8.15
N LEU A 272 -12.39 4.51 -8.03
CA LEU A 272 -13.51 4.79 -8.94
C LEU A 272 -13.85 6.28 -8.96
N LEU A 273 -14.04 6.88 -7.78
CA LEU A 273 -14.35 8.31 -7.65
C LEU A 273 -13.23 9.19 -8.20
N CYS A 274 -11.97 8.85 -7.93
CA CYS A 274 -10.82 9.58 -8.45
C CYS A 274 -10.74 9.52 -9.98
N SER A 275 -11.02 8.36 -10.58
CA SER A 275 -11.06 8.19 -12.03
C SER A 275 -12.21 8.97 -12.68
N MET A 276 -13.40 8.92 -12.09
CA MET A 276 -14.54 9.73 -12.53
C MET A 276 -14.22 11.23 -12.45
N PHE A 277 -13.56 11.64 -11.36
CA PHE A 277 -13.11 13.01 -11.17
C PHE A 277 -12.07 13.42 -12.22
N ALA A 278 -11.09 12.56 -12.53
CA ALA A 278 -10.12 12.80 -13.60
C ALA A 278 -10.80 13.04 -14.95
N GLY A 279 -11.78 12.19 -15.31
CA GLY A 279 -12.56 12.34 -16.53
C GLY A 279 -13.35 13.65 -16.56
N TRP A 280 -14.03 13.98 -15.46
CA TRP A 280 -14.75 15.26 -15.34
C TRP A 280 -13.83 16.48 -15.42
N LEU A 281 -12.66 16.43 -14.77
CA LEU A 281 -11.68 17.50 -14.76
C LEU A 281 -11.07 17.73 -16.15
N GLY A 282 -10.82 16.65 -16.90
CA GLY A 282 -10.42 16.72 -18.31
C GLY A 282 -11.44 17.44 -19.18
N CYS A 283 -12.73 17.13 -19.03
CA CYS A 283 -13.81 17.86 -19.70
C CYS A 283 -13.81 19.35 -19.31
N TYR A 284 -13.71 19.61 -18.01
CA TYR A 284 -13.79 20.96 -17.47
C TYR A 284 -12.70 21.85 -18.04
N ILE A 285 -11.44 21.39 -18.03
CA ILE A 285 -10.29 22.14 -18.56
C ILE A 285 -10.48 22.43 -20.06
N SER A 286 -10.85 21.41 -20.85
CA SER A 286 -11.05 21.56 -22.30
C SER A 286 -12.16 22.57 -22.63
N LEU A 287 -13.31 22.47 -21.98
CA LEU A 287 -14.45 23.36 -22.23
C LEU A 287 -14.22 24.79 -21.72
N ARG A 288 -13.43 24.99 -20.65
CA ARG A 288 -13.12 26.34 -20.14
C ARG A 288 -12.17 27.09 -21.06
N GLN A 289 -11.22 26.38 -21.67
CA GLN A 289 -10.21 26.98 -22.52
C GLN A 289 -10.78 27.45 -23.86
N PHE A 290 -11.75 26.71 -24.45
CA PHE A 290 -12.24 26.99 -25.81
C PHE A 290 -13.52 27.84 -25.88
N LEU A 291 -14.37 27.87 -24.85
CA LEU A 291 -15.59 28.70 -24.88
C LEU A 291 -15.36 30.17 -24.50
N LYS A 292 -14.09 30.57 -24.34
CA LYS A 292 -13.69 31.98 -24.20
C LYS A 292 -13.36 32.62 -25.56
N GLU A 293 -13.20 31.82 -26.61
CA GLU A 293 -13.15 32.25 -28.01
C GLU A 293 -14.54 32.10 -28.65
#